data_AF-A0A1R1IBA2-F1
#
_entry.id   AF-A0A1R1IBA2-F1
#
_cell.length_a   1.000
_cell.length_b   1.000
_cell.length_c   1.000
_cell.angle_alpha   90.00
_cell.angle_beta   90.00
_cell.angle_gamma   90.00
#
_symmetry.space_group_name_H-M   'P 1'
#
loop_
_entity.id
_entity.type
_entity.pdbx_description
1 polymer ?
#
loop_
_entity_poly.entity_id
_entity_poly.type
_entity_poly.pdbx_seq_one_letter_code
_entity_poly.pdbx_strand_id
1 'polypeptide(L)'
;MAIEELDAACGLRWVELKAVTPWGDTYEGMAPSGRTVEIERRYLWAHEPAGAVIVEVEVRDPAKRTGAEARAVISPPGVETR
;
A
#
# COMPACT_ATOMS: atom_id res chain seq x y z
N MET A 1 7.49 -9.82 0.53
CA MET A 1 6.02 -9.75 0.63
C MET A 1 5.49 -8.35 0.90
N ALA A 2 5.52 -7.75 2.11
CA ALA A 2 4.95 -6.40 2.31
C ALA A 2 5.54 -5.33 1.35
N ILE A 3 6.85 -5.37 1.11
CA ILE A 3 7.53 -4.50 0.12
C ILE A 3 7.08 -4.83 -1.32
N GLU A 4 6.94 -6.10 -1.68
CA GLU A 4 6.51 -6.52 -3.02
C GLU A 4 5.06 -6.08 -3.31
N GLU A 5 4.18 -6.21 -2.31
CA GLU A 5 2.80 -5.74 -2.40
C GLU A 5 2.73 -4.20 -2.44
N LEU A 6 3.63 -3.51 -1.72
CA LEU A 6 3.77 -2.06 -1.84
C LEU A 6 4.24 -1.66 -3.25
N ASP A 7 5.23 -2.34 -3.82
CA ASP A 7 5.71 -2.09 -5.18
C ASP A 7 4.58 -2.29 -6.20
N ALA A 8 3.79 -3.36 -6.04
CA ALA A 8 2.62 -3.61 -6.88
C ALA A 8 1.55 -2.51 -6.73
N ALA A 9 1.26 -2.08 -5.50
CA ALA A 9 0.32 -1.00 -5.22
C ALA A 9 0.79 0.36 -5.79
N CYS A 10 2.10 0.62 -5.74
CA CYS A 10 2.71 1.82 -6.32
C CYS A 10 2.79 1.79 -7.86
N GLY A 11 2.56 0.62 -8.48
CA GLY A 11 2.52 0.46 -9.93
C GLY A 11 1.28 1.05 -10.61
N LEU A 12 0.27 1.48 -9.84
CA LEU A 12 -0.91 2.16 -10.37
C LEU A 12 -0.54 3.52 -10.98
N ARG A 13 -1.23 3.89 -12.07
CA ARG A 13 -1.11 5.25 -12.63
C ARG A 13 -1.68 6.25 -11.64
N TRP A 14 -1.19 7.49 -11.67
CA TRP A 14 -1.68 8.55 -10.79
C TRP A 14 -3.20 8.72 -10.81
N VAL A 15 -3.83 8.61 -11.99
CA VAL A 15 -5.30 8.70 -12.12
C VAL A 15 -6.04 7.56 -11.43
N GLU A 16 -5.43 6.37 -11.35
CA GLU A 16 -5.97 5.20 -10.65
C GLU A 16 -5.79 5.36 -9.14
N LEU A 17 -4.60 5.79 -8.68
CA LEU A 17 -4.35 6.10 -7.26
C LEU A 17 -5.35 7.11 -6.72
N LYS A 18 -5.58 8.21 -7.45
CA LYS A 18 -6.57 9.22 -7.06
C LYS A 18 -8.00 8.68 -7.03
N ALA A 19 -8.35 7.75 -7.93
CA ALA A 19 -9.69 7.21 -8.01
C ALA A 19 -10.00 6.27 -6.84
N VAL A 20 -9.01 5.52 -6.35
CA VAL A 20 -9.19 4.62 -5.22
C VAL A 20 -9.07 5.34 -3.88
N THR A 21 -8.28 6.41 -3.78
CA THR A 21 -8.09 7.18 -2.53
C THR A 21 -9.39 7.88 -2.09
N PRO A 22 -9.84 7.76 -0.83
CA PRO A 22 -9.13 7.28 0.36
C PRO A 22 -9.45 5.83 0.76
N TRP A 23 -9.96 5.04 -0.18
CA TRP A 23 -10.35 3.66 0.05
C TRP A 23 -9.15 2.72 -0.08
N GLY A 24 -9.33 1.49 0.41
CA GLY A 24 -8.36 0.43 0.37
C GLY A 24 -9.02 -0.90 0.02
N ASP A 25 -8.26 -1.98 0.11
CA ASP A 25 -8.80 -3.33 0.00
C ASP A 25 -8.10 -4.31 0.93
N THR A 26 -8.71 -5.48 1.07
CA THR A 26 -8.18 -6.58 1.86
C THR A 26 -8.40 -7.88 1.10
N TYR A 27 -7.37 -8.71 1.03
CA TYR A 27 -7.41 -10.01 0.35
C TYR A 27 -6.44 -11.01 0.98
N GLU A 28 -6.65 -12.28 0.69
CA GLU A 28 -5.73 -13.35 1.10
C GLU A 28 -4.58 -13.51 0.09
N GLY A 29 -3.38 -13.73 0.62
CA GLY A 29 -2.20 -14.09 -0.16
C GLY A 29 -1.44 -15.27 0.46
N MET A 30 -0.43 -15.75 -0.27
CA MET A 30 0.45 -16.82 0.20
C MET A 30 1.84 -16.26 0.53
N ALA A 31 2.24 -16.36 1.79
CA ALA A 31 3.59 -16.01 2.20
C ALA A 31 4.62 -17.00 1.62
N PRO A 32 5.91 -16.62 1.49
CA PRO A 32 6.97 -17.52 1.02
C PRO A 32 7.11 -18.81 1.84
N SER A 33 6.62 -18.80 3.10
CA SER A 33 6.57 -19.99 3.96
C SER A 33 5.46 -21.00 3.59
N GLY A 34 4.62 -20.70 2.59
CA GLY A 34 3.45 -21.50 2.20
C GLY A 34 2.21 -21.29 3.06
N ARG A 35 2.20 -20.27 3.92
CA ARG A 35 1.06 -19.95 4.79
C ARG A 35 0.17 -18.88 4.17
N THR A 36 -1.14 -19.02 4.36
CA THR A 36 -2.11 -17.97 4.04
C THR A 36 -1.91 -16.79 4.99
N VAL A 37 -1.92 -15.59 4.43
CA VAL A 37 -1.85 -14.31 5.15
C VAL A 37 -2.92 -13.36 4.62
N GLU A 38 -3.35 -12.43 5.45
CA GLU A 38 -4.21 -11.32 5.04
C GLU A 38 -3.34 -10.13 4.63
N ILE A 39 -3.63 -9.55 3.47
CA ILE A 39 -2.97 -8.36 2.94
C ILE A 39 -4.00 -7.25 2.95
N GLU A 40 -3.67 -6.13 3.57
CA GLU A 40 -4.47 -4.91 3.56
C GLU A 40 -3.68 -3.80 2.87
N ARG A 41 -4.31 -3.12 1.91
CA ARG A 41 -3.76 -1.94 1.25
C ARG A 41 -4.60 -0.74 1.56
N ARG A 42 -3.98 0.36 1.97
CA ARG A 42 -4.65 1.62 2.27
C ARG A 42 -4.07 2.72 1.39
N TYR A 43 -4.95 3.51 0.79
CA TYR A 43 -4.58 4.69 0.03
C TYR A 43 -5.16 5.91 0.75
N LEU A 44 -4.29 6.81 1.22
CA LEU A 44 -4.69 7.95 2.05
C LEU A 44 -4.21 9.25 1.42
N TRP A 45 -5.01 10.31 1.52
CA TRP A 45 -4.51 11.64 1.15
C TRP A 45 -3.41 12.08 2.12
N ALA A 46 -2.25 12.44 1.59
CA ALA A 46 -1.16 12.97 2.40
C ALA A 46 -1.52 14.37 2.90
N HIS A 47 -1.17 14.65 4.15
CA HIS A 47 -1.19 16.02 4.66
C HIS A 47 -0.10 16.87 4.00
N GLU A 48 1.11 16.32 3.89
CA GLU A 48 2.26 16.94 3.23
C GLU A 48 3.08 15.87 2.48
N PRO A 49 3.47 16.10 1.21
CA PRO A 49 3.05 17.21 0.35
C PRO A 49 1.55 17.15 0.02
N ALA A 50 0.90 18.31 0.00
CA ALA A 50 -0.53 18.40 -0.25
C ALA A 50 -0.88 17.81 -1.63
N GLY A 51 -1.90 16.96 -1.66
CA GLY A 51 -2.36 16.30 -2.88
C GLY A 51 -1.57 15.04 -3.27
N ALA A 52 -0.56 14.65 -2.50
CA ALA A 52 0.06 13.32 -2.62
C ALA A 52 -0.84 12.23 -2.01
N VAL A 53 -0.54 10.98 -2.36
CA VAL A 53 -1.18 9.78 -1.81
C VAL A 53 -0.17 8.99 -1.00
N ILE A 54 -0.50 8.68 0.24
CA ILE A 54 0.21 7.70 1.06
C ILE A 54 -0.36 6.33 0.70
N VAL A 55 0.51 5.42 0.26
CA VAL A 55 0.18 4.02 0.03
C VAL A 55 0.77 3.23 1.20
N GLU A 56 -0.09 2.55 1.96
CA GLU A 56 0.33 1.66 3.03
C GLU A 56 -0.09 0.23 2.70
N VAL A 57 0.77 -0.71 3.04
CA VAL A 57 0.48 -2.13 2.95
C VAL A 57 0.82 -2.79 4.26
N GLU A 58 -0.11 -3.59 4.77
CA GLU A 58 0.08 -4.46 5.92
C GLU A 58 -0.15 -5.92 5.51
N VAL A 59 0.75 -6.81 5.92
CA VAL A 59 0.63 -8.26 5.73
C VAL A 59 0.59 -8.92 7.10
N ARG A 60 -0.54 -9.55 7.44
CA ARG A 60 -0.79 -10.20 8.73
C ARG A 60 -0.94 -11.72 8.55
N ASP A 61 -0.10 -12.51 9.21
CA ASP A 61 -0.32 -13.96 9.32
C ASP A 61 -1.30 -14.19 10.48
N PRO A 62 -2.55 -14.65 10.28
CA PRO A 62 -3.52 -14.78 11.37
C PRO A 62 -3.08 -15.76 12.47
N ALA A 63 -2.17 -16.69 12.17
CA ALA A 63 -1.59 -17.60 13.14
C ALA A 63 -0.46 -16.97 13.96
N LYS A 64 0.11 -15.84 13.50
CA LYS A 64 1.12 -15.06 14.23
C LYS A 64 0.54 -13.71 14.60
N ARG A 65 0.66 -13.30 15.87
CA ARG A 65 0.22 -11.96 16.33
C ARG A 65 1.13 -10.82 15.84
N THR A 66 1.80 -10.98 14.71
CA THR A 66 2.82 -10.08 14.15
C THR A 66 2.59 -9.94 12.65
N GLY A 67 2.62 -8.71 12.13
CA GLY A 67 2.55 -8.40 10.71
C GLY A 67 3.81 -7.71 10.20
N ALA A 68 3.91 -7.55 8.88
CA ALA A 68 4.90 -6.71 8.24
C ALA A 68 4.20 -5.55 7.54
N GLU A 69 4.74 -4.35 7.69
CA GLU A 69 4.19 -3.13 7.11
C GLU A 69 5.20 -2.49 6.15
N ALA A 70 4.69 -1.86 5.10
CA ALA A 70 5.47 -1.05 4.18
C ALA A 70 4.65 0.18 3.76
N ARG A 71 5.31 1.31 3.51
CA ARG A 71 4.64 2.54 3.07
C ARG A 71 5.45 3.33 2.05
N ALA A 72 4.76 4.07 1.19
CA ALA A 72 5.33 5.05 0.27
C ALA A 72 4.44 6.29 0.17
N VAL A 73 5.02 7.40 -0.28
CA VAL A 73 4.31 8.63 -0.63
C VAL A 73 4.49 8.88 -2.12
N ILE A 74 3.38 8.94 -2.85
CA ILE A 74 3.35 9.19 -4.29
C ILE A 74 2.87 10.62 -4.53
N SER A 75 3.71 11.47 -5.11
CA SER A 75 3.36 12.83 -5.47
C SER A 75 2.62 12.91 -6.81
N PRO A 76 1.81 13.95 -7.04
CA PRO A 76 1.25 14.22 -8.35
C PRO A 76 2.35 14.34 -9.43
N PRO A 77 2.08 13.95 -10.69
CA PRO A 77 3.01 14.16 -11.79
C PRO A 77 3.44 15.63 -11.88
N GLY A 78 4.74 15.86 -12.10
CA GLY A 78 5.31 17.21 -12.18
C GLY A 78 5.60 17.86 -10.83
N VAL A 79 5.39 17.16 -9.71
CA VAL A 79 5.83 17.58 -8.38
C VAL A 79 7.01 16.70 -7.95
N GLU A 80 8.21 17.28 -7.84
CA GLU A 80 9.35 16.58 -7.24
C GLU A 80 9.19 16.52 -5.72
N THR A 81 9.11 15.31 -5.19
CA THR A 81 9.22 15.07 -3.75
C THR A 81 10.70 15.18 -3.36
N ARG A 82 11.06 16.18 -2.55
CA ARG A 82 12.41 16.31 -1.97
C ARG A 82 12.64 15.32 -0.84
#